data_AF-A0A7S1G443-F1
#
_entry.id   AF-A0A7S1G443-F1
#
_cell.length_a   1.000
_cell.length_b   1.000
_cell.length_c   1.000
_cell.angle_alpha   90.00
_cell.angle_beta   90.00
_cell.angle_gamma   90.00
#
_symmetry.space_group_name_H-M   'P 1'
#
loop_
_entity.id
_entity.type
_entity.pdbx_description
1 polymer ?
#
loop_
_entity_poly.entity_id
_entity_poly.type
_entity_poly.pdbx_seq_one_letter_code
_entity_poly.pdbx_strand_id
1 'polypeptide(L)'
;AGAGEIRGDAVTIRFFGGKREFLFEHMRQEFVRANDVPLSPDVFTGWGAADASHHNAEARLATRKLMEEVIPTLAVQLDAVEPPAQMDAGRLKRMLHSYGVNLRYMGKVRRRVRSPRVKAELLAHMVARTLRRFVTDAWRKCAS
;
A
#
# COMPACT_ATOMS: atom_id res chain seq x y z
N ALA A 1 -29.02 -4.95 -31.00
CA ALA A 1 -27.87 -5.62 -30.36
C ALA A 1 -26.61 -4.82 -30.68
N GLY A 2 -25.92 -4.32 -29.66
CA GLY A 2 -24.70 -3.54 -29.81
C GLY A 2 -23.95 -3.56 -28.48
N ALA A 3 -23.42 -4.74 -28.14
CA ALA A 3 -22.57 -4.91 -26.97
C ALA A 3 -21.26 -4.17 -27.25
N GLY A 4 -21.04 -3.05 -26.55
CA GLY A 4 -19.74 -2.39 -26.53
C GLY A 4 -18.71 -3.33 -25.95
N GLU A 5 -17.73 -3.70 -26.76
CA GLU A 5 -16.60 -4.53 -26.36
C GLU A 5 -15.70 -3.74 -25.40
N ILE A 6 -15.66 -4.14 -24.13
CA ILE A 6 -14.75 -3.56 -23.15
C ILE A 6 -13.39 -4.22 -23.33
N ARG A 7 -12.42 -3.49 -23.88
CA ARG A 7 -11.01 -3.90 -23.94
C ARG A 7 -10.17 -3.10 -22.96
N GLY A 8 -9.61 -3.77 -21.94
CA GLY A 8 -8.65 -3.21 -20.99
C GLY A 8 -8.88 -3.67 -19.55
N ASP A 9 -7.85 -3.54 -18.70
CA ASP A 9 -7.95 -3.80 -17.26
C ASP A 9 -8.89 -2.77 -16.62
N ALA A 10 -10.11 -3.20 -16.27
CA ALA A 10 -11.04 -2.39 -15.50
C ALA A 10 -10.53 -2.24 -14.05
N VAL A 11 -9.80 -1.16 -13.78
CA VAL A 11 -9.45 -0.77 -12.41
C VAL A 11 -10.62 0.04 -11.83
N THR A 12 -11.44 -0.59 -10.97
CA THR A 12 -12.41 0.17 -10.19
C THR A 12 -11.69 0.93 -9.08
N ILE A 13 -11.42 2.22 -9.30
CA ILE A 13 -11.01 3.12 -8.22
C ILE A 13 -12.28 3.63 -7.55
N ARG A 14 -12.74 2.93 -6.49
CA ARG A 14 -13.73 3.53 -5.57
C ARG A 14 -13.02 4.59 -4.74
N PHE A 15 -13.26 5.85 -5.04
CA PHE A 15 -12.93 6.95 -4.14
C PHE A 15 -13.88 6.84 -2.94
N PHE A 16 -13.38 6.32 -1.81
CA PHE A 16 -14.11 6.28 -0.55
C PHE A 16 -13.92 7.59 0.24
N GLY A 17 -13.82 8.74 -0.44
CA GLY A 17 -13.65 10.05 0.20
C GLY A 17 -14.75 10.33 1.23
N GLY A 18 -14.49 9.92 2.47
CA GLY A 18 -15.44 9.86 3.56
C GLY A 18 -14.75 10.32 4.83
N LYS A 19 -15.53 10.91 5.74
CA LYS A 19 -15.10 11.63 6.97
C LYS A 19 -14.19 10.84 7.96
N ARG A 20 -13.65 9.66 7.62
CA ARG A 20 -12.96 8.73 8.52
C ARG A 20 -11.77 7.99 7.89
N GLU A 21 -11.36 8.28 6.65
CA GLU A 21 -10.23 7.56 6.01
C GLU A 21 -8.91 7.76 6.77
N PHE A 22 -8.71 8.93 7.39
CA PHE A 22 -7.53 9.22 8.20
C PHE A 22 -7.32 8.22 9.35
N LEU A 23 -8.38 7.58 9.87
CA LEU A 23 -8.29 6.58 10.93
C LEU A 23 -7.63 5.27 10.48
N PHE A 24 -7.56 5.01 9.17
CA PHE A 24 -7.09 3.73 8.62
C PHE A 24 -5.92 3.88 7.64
N GLU A 25 -5.65 5.09 7.16
CA GLU A 25 -4.61 5.36 6.16
C GLU A 25 -3.22 5.69 6.73
N HIS A 26 -2.98 5.33 7.99
CA HIS A 26 -1.69 5.52 8.65
C HIS A 26 -0.51 4.87 7.91
N MET A 27 0.66 5.47 8.10
CA MET A 27 1.93 4.82 7.81
C MET A 27 2.10 3.59 8.70
N ARG A 28 2.92 2.64 8.26
CA ARG A 28 3.28 1.47 9.06
C ARG A 28 4.12 1.89 10.25
N GLN A 29 3.88 1.28 11.41
CA GLN A 29 4.66 1.56 12.62
C GLN A 29 6.14 1.27 12.43
N GLU A 30 6.48 0.25 11.64
CA GLU A 30 7.85 -0.10 11.30
C GLU A 30 8.57 1.06 10.57
N PHE A 31 7.88 1.76 9.67
CA PHE A 31 8.43 2.95 9.00
C PHE A 31 8.52 4.14 9.95
N VAL A 32 7.44 4.39 10.73
CA VAL A 32 7.39 5.53 11.66
C VAL A 32 8.50 5.44 12.71
N ARG A 33 8.77 4.25 13.24
CA ARG A 33 9.85 4.01 14.21
C ARG A 33 11.25 4.25 13.64
N ALA A 34 11.43 4.01 12.35
CA ALA A 34 12.71 4.19 11.66
C ALA A 34 12.86 5.59 11.03
N ASN A 35 11.86 6.46 11.16
CA ASN A 35 11.92 7.81 10.64
C ASN A 35 12.76 8.71 11.55
N ASP A 36 13.56 9.59 10.96
CA ASP A 36 14.54 10.39 11.71
C ASP A 36 13.86 11.38 12.67
N VAL A 37 12.68 11.86 12.28
CA VAL A 37 11.88 12.80 13.03
C VAL A 37 10.58 12.11 13.49
N PRO A 38 10.20 12.21 14.77
CA PRO A 38 8.90 11.72 15.23
C PRO A 38 7.76 12.36 14.45
N LEU A 39 6.86 11.56 13.91
CA LEU A 39 5.67 12.06 13.22
C LEU A 39 4.53 12.22 14.21
N SER A 40 3.86 13.38 14.16
CA SER A 40 2.62 13.61 14.89
C SER A 40 1.56 12.55 14.52
N PRO A 41 0.71 12.08 15.44
CA PRO A 41 -0.44 11.25 15.10
C PRO A 41 -1.58 12.05 14.45
N ASP A 42 -1.62 13.37 14.63
CA ASP A 42 -2.74 14.24 14.26
C ASP A 42 -2.55 14.95 12.90
N VAL A 43 -1.57 14.49 12.11
CA VAL A 43 -1.33 15.03 10.76
C VAL A 43 -2.55 14.89 9.87
N PHE A 44 -2.85 15.97 9.16
CA PHE A 44 -4.01 16.13 8.30
C PHE A 44 -5.37 15.96 9.02
N THR A 45 -5.39 16.05 10.35
CA THR A 45 -6.62 16.06 11.14
C THR A 45 -6.92 17.47 11.68
N GLY A 46 -8.14 17.67 12.17
CA GLY A 46 -8.52 18.89 12.88
C GLY A 46 -7.95 18.99 14.31
N TRP A 47 -7.41 17.89 14.86
CA TRP A 47 -6.91 17.86 16.24
C TRP A 47 -5.52 18.50 16.39
N GLY A 48 -4.71 18.50 15.32
CA GLY A 48 -3.38 19.12 15.28
C GLY A 48 -3.37 20.55 14.74
N ALA A 49 -4.47 21.30 14.84
CA ALA A 49 -4.65 22.58 14.12
C ALA A 49 -3.60 23.66 14.47
N ALA A 50 -3.12 23.70 15.72
CA ALA A 50 -2.18 24.71 16.20
C ALA A 50 -0.84 24.70 15.44
N ASP A 51 -0.29 23.51 15.17
CA ASP A 51 1.00 23.31 14.49
C ASP A 51 0.86 22.53 13.18
N ALA A 52 -0.34 22.55 12.60
CA ALA A 52 -0.69 21.74 11.43
C ALA A 52 0.26 21.95 10.26
N SER A 53 0.72 23.19 10.01
CA SER A 53 1.64 23.50 8.92
C SER A 53 2.96 22.71 9.04
N HIS A 54 3.55 22.72 10.24
CA HIS A 54 4.81 22.05 10.53
C HIS A 54 4.67 20.52 10.45
N HIS A 55 3.72 19.95 11.19
CA HIS A 55 3.54 18.49 11.21
C HIS A 55 3.12 17.93 9.85
N ASN A 56 2.25 18.62 9.12
CA ASN A 56 1.87 18.20 7.77
C ASN A 56 3.07 18.23 6.80
N ALA A 57 3.99 19.19 6.96
CA ALA A 57 5.21 19.24 6.16
C ALA A 57 6.12 18.03 6.45
N GLU A 58 6.29 17.66 7.72
CA GLU A 58 7.05 16.48 8.14
C GLU A 58 6.45 15.17 7.59
N ALA A 59 5.13 15.00 7.68
CA ALA A 59 4.48 13.82 7.10
C ALA A 59 4.60 13.76 5.57
N ARG A 60 4.61 14.90 4.88
CA ARG A 60 4.89 14.95 3.43
C ARG A 60 6.34 14.57 3.12
N LEU A 61 7.30 15.05 3.91
CA LEU A 61 8.71 14.67 3.80
C LEU A 61 8.88 13.15 3.99
N ALA A 62 8.31 12.60 5.05
CA ALA A 62 8.35 11.16 5.32
C ALA A 62 7.66 10.34 4.21
N THR A 63 6.55 10.85 3.64
CA THR A 63 5.90 10.22 2.49
C THR A 63 6.81 10.20 1.26
N ARG A 64 7.55 11.28 1.00
CA ARG A 64 8.54 11.31 -0.10
C ARG A 64 9.65 10.30 0.14
N LYS A 65 10.26 10.28 1.33
CA LYS A 65 11.27 9.29 1.73
C LYS A 65 10.78 7.85 1.47
N LEU A 66 9.55 7.53 1.87
CA LEU A 66 8.95 6.21 1.62
C LEU A 66 8.88 5.89 0.11
N MET A 67 8.46 6.84 -0.72
CA MET A 67 8.22 6.64 -2.16
C MET A 67 9.49 6.65 -3.01
N GLU A 68 10.43 7.51 -2.66
CA GLU A 68 11.61 7.85 -3.45
C GLU A 68 12.84 7.05 -3.00
N GLU A 69 12.89 6.60 -1.75
CA GLU A 69 14.03 5.87 -1.20
C GLU A 69 13.66 4.45 -0.78
N VAL A 70 12.69 4.29 0.13
CA VAL A 70 12.39 2.98 0.74
C VAL A 70 11.80 1.99 -0.26
N ILE A 71 10.78 2.40 -1.02
CA ILE A 71 10.16 1.53 -2.04
C ILE A 71 11.16 1.07 -3.11
N PRO A 72 11.96 1.94 -3.75
CA PRO A 72 12.97 1.48 -4.70
C PRO A 72 14.05 0.59 -4.05
N THR A 73 14.48 0.90 -2.83
CA THR A 73 15.43 0.03 -2.09
C THR A 73 14.84 -1.36 -1.86
N LEU A 74 13.59 -1.44 -1.37
CA LEU A 74 12.88 -2.70 -1.20
C LEU A 74 12.75 -3.47 -2.53
N ALA A 75 12.52 -2.78 -3.64
CA ALA A 75 12.40 -3.45 -4.94
C ALA A 75 13.71 -4.15 -5.34
N VAL A 76 14.86 -3.50 -5.12
CA VAL A 76 16.18 -4.13 -5.35
C VAL A 76 16.37 -5.36 -4.45
N GLN A 77 15.97 -5.26 -3.19
CA GLN A 77 16.10 -6.35 -2.22
C GLN A 77 15.19 -7.54 -2.55
N LEU A 78 13.99 -7.27 -3.09
CA LEU A 78 13.10 -8.31 -3.59
C LEU A 78 13.65 -8.99 -4.85
N ASP A 79 14.30 -8.23 -5.74
CA ASP A 79 14.95 -8.77 -6.93
C ASP A 79 16.16 -9.65 -6.61
N ALA A 80 16.84 -9.39 -5.48
CA ALA A 80 18.01 -10.14 -5.02
C ALA A 80 17.68 -11.43 -4.24
N VAL A 81 16.40 -11.78 -4.06
CA VAL A 81 16.04 -13.00 -3.32
C VAL A 81 16.33 -14.26 -4.13
N GLU A 82 17.32 -15.02 -3.67
CA GLU A 82 17.71 -16.32 -4.24
C GLU A 82 17.41 -17.48 -3.24
N PRO A 83 16.86 -18.62 -3.70
CA PRO A 83 16.25 -18.83 -5.01
C PRO A 83 14.85 -18.16 -5.09
N PRO A 84 14.47 -17.58 -6.25
CA PRO A 84 13.17 -16.91 -6.42
C PRO A 84 11.95 -17.80 -6.17
N ALA A 85 12.12 -19.13 -6.27
CA ALA A 85 11.09 -20.13 -6.02
C ALA A 85 10.56 -20.08 -4.57
N GLN A 86 11.34 -19.57 -3.61
CA GLN A 86 10.94 -19.42 -2.23
C GLN A 86 10.21 -18.10 -1.93
N MET A 87 9.94 -17.27 -2.95
CA MET A 87 9.10 -16.09 -2.77
C MET A 87 7.63 -16.53 -2.77
N ASP A 88 7.09 -16.68 -1.57
CA ASP A 88 5.68 -16.94 -1.32
C ASP A 88 4.96 -15.69 -0.77
N ALA A 89 3.66 -15.88 -0.56
CA ALA A 89 2.78 -14.87 -0.03
C ALA A 89 3.16 -14.32 1.35
N GLY A 90 3.54 -15.21 2.26
CA GLY A 90 3.90 -14.86 3.62
C GLY A 90 5.20 -14.08 3.66
N ARG A 91 6.21 -14.54 2.91
CA ARG A 91 7.53 -13.92 2.80
C ARG A 91 7.44 -12.53 2.20
N LEU A 92 6.71 -12.37 1.09
CA LEU A 92 6.49 -11.07 0.46
C LEU A 92 5.87 -10.07 1.45
N LYS A 93 4.80 -10.47 2.13
CA LYS A 93 4.14 -9.64 3.15
C LYS A 93 5.10 -9.26 4.28
N ARG A 94 5.86 -10.21 4.81
CA ARG A 94 6.85 -9.95 5.88
C ARG A 94 7.91 -8.97 5.42
N MET A 95 8.45 -9.13 4.21
CA MET A 95 9.44 -8.21 3.65
C MET A 95 8.86 -6.80 3.52
N LEU A 96 7.68 -6.63 2.92
CA LEU A 96 7.04 -5.31 2.82
C LEU A 96 6.88 -4.64 4.20
N HIS A 97 6.41 -5.38 5.21
CA HIS A 97 6.20 -4.84 6.55
C HIS A 97 7.52 -4.50 7.25
N SER A 98 8.56 -5.32 7.09
CA SER A 98 9.87 -5.07 7.71
C SER A 98 10.53 -3.78 7.20
N TYR A 99 10.24 -3.38 5.96
CA TYR A 99 10.64 -2.09 5.39
C TYR A 99 9.62 -0.97 5.68
N GLY A 100 8.57 -1.26 6.46
CA GLY A 100 7.51 -0.30 6.77
C GLY A 100 6.64 0.09 5.58
N VAL A 101 6.57 -0.75 4.55
CA VAL A 101 5.74 -0.52 3.37
C VAL A 101 4.35 -1.11 3.60
N ASN A 102 3.32 -0.26 3.54
CA ASN A 102 1.94 -0.71 3.59
C ASN A 102 1.60 -1.51 2.32
N LEU A 103 0.81 -2.59 2.47
CA LEU A 103 0.41 -3.44 1.34
C LEU A 103 -0.41 -2.69 0.28
N ARG A 104 -1.00 -1.53 0.61
CA ARG A 104 -1.62 -0.63 -0.39
C ARG A 104 -0.62 -0.13 -1.44
N TYR A 105 0.68 -0.11 -1.13
CA TYR A 105 1.73 0.30 -2.04
C TYR A 105 2.31 -0.85 -2.89
N MET A 106 1.74 -2.06 -2.83
CA MET A 106 2.21 -3.19 -3.65
C MET A 106 2.24 -2.86 -5.16
N GLY A 107 1.29 -2.07 -5.67
CA GLY A 107 1.31 -1.63 -7.07
C GLY A 107 2.52 -0.75 -7.40
N LYS A 108 2.94 0.12 -6.47
CA LYS A 108 4.13 0.96 -6.62
C LYS A 108 5.42 0.13 -6.56
N VAL A 109 5.49 -0.85 -5.65
CA VAL A 109 6.61 -1.80 -5.56
C VAL A 109 6.71 -2.64 -6.83
N ARG A 110 5.60 -3.22 -7.31
CA ARG A 110 5.56 -4.05 -8.53
C ARG A 110 6.10 -3.33 -9.77
N ARG A 111 5.85 -2.02 -9.88
CA ARG A 111 6.35 -1.19 -10.99
C ARG A 111 7.88 -1.04 -10.98
N ARG A 112 8.52 -1.19 -9.81
CA ARG A 112 9.97 -0.98 -9.62
C ARG A 112 10.78 -2.28 -9.65
N VAL A 113 10.19 -3.38 -9.18
CA VAL A 113 10.76 -4.74 -9.23
C VAL A 113 11.03 -5.16 -10.69
N ARG A 114 12.07 -5.94 -10.92
CA ARG A 114 12.44 -6.50 -12.24
C ARG A 114 12.07 -7.97 -12.36
N SER A 115 12.23 -8.76 -11.30
CA SER A 115 11.97 -10.19 -11.24
C SER A 115 10.53 -10.55 -11.64
N PRO A 116 10.32 -11.34 -12.71
CA PRO A 116 8.98 -11.75 -13.14
C PRO A 116 8.22 -12.54 -12.06
N ARG A 117 8.93 -13.37 -11.30
CA ARG A 117 8.36 -14.17 -10.21
C ARG A 117 7.78 -13.27 -9.11
N VAL A 118 8.55 -12.29 -8.65
CA VAL A 118 8.10 -11.33 -7.63
C VAL A 118 6.95 -10.47 -8.15
N LYS A 119 6.99 -10.05 -9.43
CA LYS A 119 5.86 -9.33 -10.06
C LYS A 119 4.57 -10.15 -10.09
N ALA A 120 4.68 -11.45 -10.35
CA ALA A 120 3.54 -12.37 -10.35
C ALA A 120 2.97 -12.54 -8.93
N GLU A 121 3.82 -12.73 -7.92
CA GLU A 121 3.39 -12.81 -6.51
C GLU A 121 2.72 -11.52 -6.03
N LEU A 122 3.31 -10.35 -6.32
CA LEU A 122 2.68 -9.05 -6.00
C LEU A 122 1.30 -8.91 -6.66
N LEU A 123 1.16 -9.33 -7.91
CA LEU A 123 -0.12 -9.29 -8.62
C LEU A 123 -1.14 -10.24 -8.00
N ALA A 124 -0.75 -11.50 -7.75
CA ALA A 124 -1.60 -12.50 -7.12
C ALA A 124 -2.14 -12.01 -5.77
N HIS A 125 -1.30 -11.34 -4.98
CA HIS A 125 -1.71 -10.71 -3.71
C HIS A 125 -2.71 -9.59 -3.88
N MET A 126 -2.49 -8.70 -4.85
CA MET A 126 -3.42 -7.62 -5.13
C MET A 126 -4.78 -8.18 -5.55
N VAL A 127 -4.81 -9.16 -6.45
CA VAL A 127 -6.05 -9.83 -6.90
C VAL A 127 -6.74 -10.52 -5.73
N ALA A 128 -6.03 -11.34 -4.95
CA ALA A 128 -6.61 -12.04 -3.81
C ALA A 128 -7.21 -11.09 -2.76
N ARG A 129 -6.55 -9.95 -2.49
CA ARG A 129 -7.07 -8.93 -1.56
C ARG A 129 -8.33 -8.25 -2.10
N THR A 130 -8.38 -7.97 -3.39
CA THR A 130 -9.55 -7.40 -4.05
C THR A 130 -10.72 -8.38 -4.04
N LEU A 131 -10.49 -9.65 -4.39
CA LEU A 131 -11.49 -10.72 -4.32
C LEU A 131 -12.03 -10.90 -2.90
N ARG A 132 -11.15 -10.99 -1.89
CA ARG A 132 -11.55 -11.06 -0.48
C ARG A 132 -12.45 -9.89 -0.09
N ARG A 133 -12.14 -8.68 -0.58
CA ARG A 133 -12.96 -7.50 -0.30
C ARG A 133 -14.36 -7.63 -0.91
N PHE A 134 -14.47 -8.06 -2.17
CA PHE A 134 -15.77 -8.29 -2.81
C PHE A 134 -16.60 -9.35 -2.09
N VAL A 135 -16.00 -10.48 -1.73
CA VAL A 135 -16.69 -11.55 -0.98
C VAL A 135 -17.18 -11.03 0.37
N THR A 136 -16.34 -10.31 1.11
CA THR A 136 -16.71 -9.75 2.42
C THR A 136 -17.85 -8.74 2.31
N ASP A 137 -17.81 -7.87 1.29
CA ASP A 137 -18.86 -6.87 1.07
C ASP A 137 -20.18 -7.52 0.63
N ALA A 138 -20.14 -8.60 -0.17
CA ALA A 138 -21.32 -9.37 -0.54
C ALA A 138 -21.95 -10.04 0.70
N TRP A 139 -21.15 -10.71 1.52
CA TRP A 139 -21.64 -11.34 2.75
C TRP A 139 -22.27 -10.36 3.73
N ARG A 140 -21.70 -9.15 3.88
CA ARG A 140 -22.29 -8.11 4.74
C ARG A 140 -23.68 -7.66 4.29
N LYS A 141 -23.94 -7.65 2.97
CA LYS A 141 -25.24 -7.28 2.42
C LYS A 141 -26.28 -8.39 2.57
N CYS A 142 -25.86 -9.65 2.59
CA CYS A 142 -26.78 -10.78 2.82
C CYS A 142 -27.12 -10.97 4.31
N ALA A 143 -26.29 -10.44 5.21
CA ALA A 143 -26.49 -10.51 6.66
C ALA A 143 -27.29 -9.32 7.23
N SER A 144 -27.70 -8.36 6.39
CA SER A 144 -28.53 -7.20 6.71
C SER A 144 -29.92 -7.35 6.11
#